data_AF-A0A815UAK1-F1
#
_entry.id   AF-A0A815UAK1-F1
#
_cell.length_a   1.000
_cell.length_b   1.000
_cell.length_c   1.000
_cell.angle_alpha   90.00
_cell.angle_beta   90.00
_cell.angle_gamma   90.00
#
_symmetry.space_group_name_H-M   'P 1'
#
loop_
_entity.id
_entity.type
_entity.pdbx_description
1 polymer ?
#
loop_
_entity_poly.entity_id
_entity_poly.type
_entity_poly.pdbx_seq_one_letter_code
_entity_poly.pdbx_strand_id
1 'polypeptide(L)'
;MCWGFYKTLPIYHGVLAVYELICGLIRLGMFLDSSNSINTTKSLRKNSQVVAAFILDWISSMVPTTMGLFILFLSLWCGCRILRSHSCQDSRRHTNLRLRDLISNKPIQRFLIFNCNCPCYIARPKWRFLSRMIFTLVTIGLRFLVIILYATAHHDGNEKNHDSSQSLAVACGITVPSAILILLLDYYHYRVWWHYVPSCDQEPVCGGRRYLKKHKRFIPYHLMGEHRNAMRLGNEPCPAQYCIDRNLEHIMIFHYNTFRPQARWSEVRQINDNHLGTYVGFHRTSPAAAVSIAYTDFQLSLKRPQMLGFGIYFARSIYHTMGKARREGAVICAEVLMGEVREIENAELPFVSNSDLWWMTYDTIYYRHPTDPNRDEFCIKSNTQILKWVIVIEQPYDTKVTQYGLNTEYDDTQCECI
;
A
#
# COMPACT_ATOMS: atom_id res chain seq x y z
N MET A 1 11.95 12.14 3.58
CA MET A 1 11.38 11.82 2.25
C MET A 1 10.20 12.76 1.99
N CYS A 2 10.07 13.31 0.77
CA CYS A 2 9.10 14.36 0.43
C CYS A 2 7.65 13.83 0.36
N TRP A 3 6.99 13.67 1.51
CA TRP A 3 5.59 13.19 1.62
C TRP A 3 4.57 14.07 0.86
N GLY A 4 4.87 15.35 0.63
CA GLY A 4 4.04 16.24 -0.19
C GLY A 4 3.94 15.79 -1.65
N PHE A 5 4.97 15.10 -2.17
CA PHE A 5 5.00 14.60 -3.54
C PHE A 5 3.97 13.48 -3.79
N TYR A 6 3.67 12.68 -2.77
CA TYR A 6 2.66 11.62 -2.84
C TYR A 6 1.26 12.17 -3.16
N LYS A 7 0.85 13.28 -2.53
CA LYS A 7 -0.46 13.91 -2.80
C LYS A 7 -0.60 14.44 -4.22
N THR A 8 0.52 14.84 -4.82
CA THR A 8 0.56 15.38 -6.18
C THR A 8 0.77 14.31 -7.24
N LEU A 9 1.03 13.05 -6.86
CA LEU A 9 1.22 11.93 -7.78
C LEU A 9 0.10 11.77 -8.82
N PRO A 10 -1.21 11.87 -8.45
CA PRO A 10 -2.30 11.76 -9.41
C PRO A 10 -2.25 12.88 -10.46
N ILE A 11 -1.82 14.08 -10.05
CA ILE A 11 -1.69 15.24 -10.94
C ILE A 11 -0.54 15.00 -11.92
N TYR A 12 0.61 14.50 -11.45
CA TYR A 12 1.73 14.15 -12.33
C TYR A 12 1.36 13.07 -13.35
N HIS A 13 0.65 12.01 -12.93
CA HIS A 13 0.13 11.02 -13.87
C HIS A 13 -0.85 11.62 -14.88
N GLY A 14 -1.74 12.52 -14.43
CA GLY A 14 -2.67 13.20 -15.31
C GLY A 14 -1.99 14.09 -16.36
N VAL A 15 -0.99 14.88 -15.95
CA VAL A 15 -0.19 15.71 -16.87
C VAL A 15 0.54 14.85 -17.90
N LEU A 16 1.15 13.74 -17.48
CA LEU A 16 1.83 12.83 -18.39
C LEU A 16 0.86 12.15 -19.37
N ALA A 17 -0.34 11.82 -18.94
CA ALA A 17 -1.36 11.26 -19.83
C ALA A 17 -1.85 12.27 -20.88
N VAL A 18 -2.04 13.54 -20.51
CA VAL A 18 -2.38 14.61 -21.47
C VAL A 18 -1.25 14.85 -22.46
N TYR A 19 0.00 14.86 -21.97
CA TYR A 19 1.17 14.97 -22.84
C TYR A 19 1.26 13.81 -23.85
N GLU A 20 1.07 12.58 -23.38
CA GLU A 20 1.05 11.38 -24.23
C GLU A 20 -0.07 11.41 -25.28
N LEU A 21 -1.26 11.92 -24.92
CA LEU A 21 -2.35 12.13 -25.87
C LEU A 21 -1.93 13.11 -26.99
N ILE A 22 -1.34 14.25 -26.64
CA ILE A 22 -0.90 15.24 -27.63
C ILE A 22 0.13 14.61 -28.58
N CYS A 23 1.14 13.91 -28.04
CA CYS A 23 2.12 13.19 -28.85
C CYS A 23 1.48 12.08 -29.70
N GLY A 24 0.47 11.36 -29.18
CA GLY A 24 -0.29 10.37 -29.94
C GLY A 24 -1.01 10.96 -31.15
N LEU A 25 -1.69 12.10 -30.98
CA LEU A 25 -2.38 12.81 -32.06
C LEU A 25 -1.41 13.36 -33.12
N ILE A 26 -0.25 13.87 -32.69
CA ILE A 26 0.81 14.31 -33.61
C ILE A 26 1.31 13.14 -34.47
N ARG A 27 1.61 12.00 -33.84
CA ARG A 27 2.05 10.78 -34.56
C ARG A 27 1.00 10.27 -35.52
N LEU A 28 -0.28 10.31 -35.15
CA LEU A 28 -1.40 9.97 -36.04
C LEU A 28 -1.43 10.85 -37.28
N GLY A 29 -1.35 12.17 -37.09
CA GLY A 29 -1.35 13.13 -38.21
C GLY A 29 -0.19 12.88 -39.17
N MET A 30 1.01 12.68 -38.63
CA MET A 30 2.22 12.39 -39.42
C MET A 30 2.11 11.09 -40.21
N PHE A 31 1.53 10.04 -39.63
CA PHE A 31 1.31 8.77 -40.31
C PHE A 31 0.27 8.87 -41.45
N LEU A 32 -0.83 9.57 -41.21
CA LEU A 32 -1.89 9.78 -42.21
C LEU A 32 -1.39 10.63 -43.39
N ASP A 33 -0.62 11.68 -43.10
CA ASP A 33 0.00 12.53 -44.13
C ASP A 33 0.98 11.72 -44.99
N SER A 34 1.82 10.88 -44.35
CA SER A 34 2.71 9.96 -45.07
C SER A 34 1.94 8.96 -45.94
N SER A 35 0.78 8.47 -45.49
CA SER A 35 0.00 7.43 -46.19
C SER A 35 -0.70 7.95 -47.46
N ASN A 36 -1.11 9.22 -47.47
CA ASN A 36 -1.77 9.84 -48.64
C ASN A 36 -0.82 10.06 -49.83
N SER A 37 0.49 9.94 -49.64
CA SER A 37 1.50 10.18 -50.68
C SER A 37 1.93 8.92 -51.47
N ILE A 38 1.44 7.73 -51.10
CA ILE A 38 2.03 6.44 -51.51
C ILE A 38 1.13 5.68 -52.50
N ASN A 39 1.27 5.97 -53.79
CA ASN A 39 0.54 5.29 -54.89
C ASN A 39 1.48 4.54 -55.89
N THR A 40 2.51 3.81 -55.41
CA THR A 40 3.34 2.95 -56.30
C THR A 40 3.79 1.62 -55.66
N THR A 41 3.97 0.59 -56.50
CA THR A 41 4.04 -0.85 -56.16
C THR A 41 5.33 -1.37 -55.52
N LYS A 42 6.48 -0.67 -55.60
CA LYS A 42 7.68 -0.99 -54.79
C LYS A 42 7.49 -0.68 -53.29
N SER A 43 6.37 -0.08 -52.91
CA SER A 43 6.06 0.31 -51.54
C SER A 43 5.61 -0.84 -50.63
N LEU A 44 5.10 -1.98 -51.13
CA LEU A 44 4.35 -2.94 -50.30
C LEU A 44 5.08 -3.52 -49.06
N ARG A 45 6.35 -3.94 -49.17
CA ARG A 45 7.12 -4.49 -48.03
C ARG A 45 7.63 -3.41 -47.06
N LYS A 46 7.89 -2.22 -47.56
CA LYS A 46 8.28 -1.05 -46.75
C LYS A 46 7.06 -0.44 -46.03
N ASN A 47 5.91 -0.48 -46.70
CA ASN A 47 4.62 -0.08 -46.16
C ASN A 47 4.23 -1.03 -45.02
N SER A 48 4.48 -2.34 -45.14
CA SER A 48 4.18 -3.27 -44.03
C SER A 48 5.03 -3.04 -42.78
N GLN A 49 6.30 -2.63 -42.90
CA GLN A 49 7.15 -2.30 -41.75
C GLN A 49 6.74 -1.00 -41.06
N VAL A 50 6.47 0.06 -41.82
CA VAL A 50 6.01 1.36 -41.27
C VAL A 50 4.62 1.22 -40.65
N VAL A 51 3.71 0.48 -41.29
CA VAL A 51 2.39 0.16 -40.74
C VAL A 51 2.51 -0.70 -39.48
N ALA A 52 3.39 -1.72 -39.46
CA ALA A 52 3.61 -2.53 -38.26
C ALA A 52 4.20 -1.72 -37.11
N ALA A 53 5.18 -0.84 -37.39
CA ALA A 53 5.75 0.07 -36.40
C ALA A 53 4.67 1.00 -35.83
N PHE A 54 3.80 1.53 -36.68
CA PHE A 54 2.68 2.37 -36.26
C PHE A 54 1.65 1.64 -35.40
N ILE A 55 1.28 0.41 -35.76
CA ILE A 55 0.37 -0.42 -34.96
C ILE A 55 0.98 -0.68 -33.57
N LEU A 56 2.25 -1.06 -33.52
CA LEU A 56 2.96 -1.30 -32.26
C LEU A 56 3.09 -0.01 -31.42
N ASP A 57 3.33 1.13 -32.07
CA ASP A 57 3.38 2.45 -31.43
C ASP A 57 2.05 2.79 -30.76
N TRP A 58 0.95 2.56 -31.48
CA TRP A 58 -0.42 2.75 -30.99
C TRP A 58 -0.75 1.82 -29.83
N ILE A 59 -0.43 0.53 -29.93
CA ILE A 59 -0.64 -0.43 -28.84
C ILE A 59 0.14 0.04 -27.59
N SER A 60 1.40 0.46 -27.78
CA SER A 60 2.23 0.94 -26.67
C SER A 60 1.68 2.23 -26.04
N SER A 61 0.96 3.05 -26.79
CA SER A 61 0.45 4.35 -26.34
C SER A 61 -1.05 4.36 -26.01
N MET A 62 -1.76 3.25 -26.22
CA MET A 62 -3.23 3.17 -26.10
C MET A 62 -3.71 3.54 -24.69
N VAL A 63 -3.08 2.98 -23.66
CA VAL A 63 -3.42 3.22 -22.25
C VAL A 63 -3.21 4.70 -21.87
N PRO A 64 -2.02 5.31 -22.03
CA PRO A 64 -1.85 6.72 -21.68
C PRO A 64 -2.69 7.67 -22.55
N THR A 65 -2.90 7.36 -23.84
CA THR A 65 -3.74 8.17 -24.76
C THR A 65 -5.21 8.16 -24.33
N THR A 66 -5.76 6.99 -23.99
CA THR A 66 -7.16 6.87 -23.50
C THR A 66 -7.34 7.60 -22.16
N MET A 67 -6.33 7.55 -21.28
CA MET A 67 -6.36 8.33 -20.04
C MET A 67 -6.29 9.83 -20.31
N GLY A 68 -5.44 10.29 -21.23
CA GLY A 68 -5.39 11.70 -21.63
C GLY A 68 -6.73 12.18 -22.20
N LEU A 69 -7.40 11.37 -23.03
CA LEU A 69 -8.72 11.69 -23.58
C LEU A 69 -9.75 11.86 -22.48
N PHE A 70 -9.80 10.93 -21.53
CA PHE A 70 -10.70 11.00 -20.39
C PHE A 70 -10.50 12.28 -19.57
N ILE A 71 -9.24 12.66 -19.31
CA ILE A 71 -8.91 13.91 -18.60
C ILE A 71 -9.38 15.13 -19.39
N LEU A 72 -9.17 15.13 -20.70
CA LEU A 72 -9.61 16.21 -21.57
C LEU A 72 -11.14 16.34 -21.53
N PHE A 73 -11.88 15.24 -21.66
CA PHE A 73 -13.34 15.23 -21.50
C PHE A 73 -13.82 15.73 -20.14
N LEU A 74 -13.17 15.29 -19.05
CA LEU A 74 -13.49 15.79 -17.70
C LEU A 74 -13.24 17.30 -17.58
N SER A 75 -12.12 17.79 -18.13
CA SER A 75 -11.77 19.21 -18.08
C SER A 75 -12.75 20.07 -18.88
N LEU A 76 -13.14 19.61 -20.07
CA LEU A 76 -14.16 20.26 -20.91
C LEU A 76 -15.53 20.24 -20.23
N TRP A 77 -15.94 19.11 -19.65
CA TRP A 77 -17.19 19.01 -18.88
C TRP A 77 -17.22 20.01 -17.71
N CYS A 78 -16.12 20.11 -16.98
CA CYS A 78 -15.97 21.09 -15.89
C CYS A 78 -16.00 22.53 -16.40
N GLY A 79 -15.26 22.82 -17.48
CA GLY A 79 -15.25 24.14 -18.13
C GLY A 79 -16.64 24.56 -18.59
N CYS A 80 -17.37 23.68 -19.26
CA CYS A 80 -18.75 23.92 -19.69
C CYS A 80 -19.70 24.18 -18.51
N ARG A 81 -19.56 23.45 -17.39
CA ARG A 81 -20.36 23.70 -16.17
C ARG A 81 -20.00 25.02 -15.48
N ILE A 82 -18.73 25.42 -15.50
CA ILE A 82 -18.27 26.71 -14.98
C ILE A 82 -18.84 27.85 -15.83
N LEU A 83 -18.77 27.74 -17.15
CA LEU A 83 -19.35 28.70 -18.09
C LEU A 83 -20.87 28.82 -17.95
N ARG A 84 -21.56 27.73 -17.62
CA ARG A 84 -23.02 27.73 -17.35
C ARG A 84 -23.38 28.31 -15.97
N SER A 85 -22.44 28.35 -15.04
CA SER A 85 -22.58 28.88 -13.68
C SER A 85 -22.33 30.40 -13.59
N HIS A 86 -22.07 31.08 -14.71
CA HIS A 86 -21.66 32.49 -14.77
C HIS A 86 -22.78 33.52 -14.56
N SER A 87 -23.88 33.14 -13.90
CA SER A 87 -24.85 34.07 -13.32
C SER A 87 -24.63 34.20 -11.81
N CYS A 88 -23.49 34.79 -11.41
CA CYS A 88 -23.27 35.55 -10.15
C CYS A 88 -21.77 35.82 -9.90
N GLN A 89 -21.48 36.98 -9.34
CA GLN A 89 -20.18 37.67 -9.24
C GLN A 89 -19.07 37.02 -8.35
N ASP A 90 -19.18 35.77 -7.91
CA ASP A 90 -18.20 35.13 -6.98
C ASP A 90 -17.25 34.08 -7.63
N SER A 91 -17.12 34.12 -8.97
CA SER A 91 -16.62 33.00 -9.79
C SER A 91 -15.13 32.60 -9.58
N ARG A 92 -14.23 33.51 -9.16
CA ARG A 92 -12.77 33.20 -9.08
C ARG A 92 -12.35 32.36 -7.86
N ARG A 93 -13.00 32.49 -6.70
CA ARG A 93 -12.75 31.61 -5.54
C ARG A 93 -13.41 30.25 -5.73
N HIS A 94 -14.60 30.21 -6.36
CA HIS A 94 -15.34 28.97 -6.59
C HIS A 94 -14.76 28.07 -7.69
N THR A 95 -14.08 28.61 -8.70
CA THR A 95 -13.45 27.79 -9.76
C THR A 95 -12.25 27.00 -9.25
N ASN A 96 -11.37 27.61 -8.46
CA ASN A 96 -10.27 26.91 -7.80
C ASN A 96 -10.75 25.87 -6.78
N LEU A 97 -11.83 26.17 -6.03
CA LEU A 97 -12.45 25.21 -5.12
C LEU A 97 -13.08 24.04 -5.88
N ARG A 98 -13.80 24.26 -6.98
CA ARG A 98 -14.47 23.18 -7.73
C ARG A 98 -13.52 22.27 -8.50
N LEU A 99 -12.46 22.81 -9.11
CA LEU A 99 -11.42 21.98 -9.74
C LEU A 99 -10.67 21.16 -8.67
N ARG A 100 -10.41 21.76 -7.51
CA ARG A 100 -9.83 21.07 -6.35
C ARG A 100 -10.77 20.00 -5.80
N ASP A 101 -12.08 20.27 -5.73
CA ASP A 101 -13.10 19.31 -5.30
C ASP A 101 -13.19 18.13 -6.28
N LEU A 102 -13.08 18.40 -7.59
CA LEU A 102 -13.09 17.38 -8.64
C LEU A 102 -11.80 16.56 -8.70
N ILE A 103 -10.64 17.20 -8.53
CA ILE A 103 -9.35 16.50 -8.36
C ILE A 103 -9.30 15.77 -7.01
N SER A 104 -10.07 16.20 -6.00
CA SER A 104 -10.27 15.47 -4.74
C SER A 104 -11.34 14.38 -4.84
N ASN A 105 -12.04 14.28 -5.97
CA ASN A 105 -13.05 13.26 -6.20
C ASN A 105 -12.35 11.91 -6.39
N LYS A 106 -12.65 10.97 -5.48
CA LYS A 106 -11.96 9.69 -5.36
C LYS A 106 -12.02 8.83 -6.63
N PRO A 107 -13.18 8.62 -7.28
CA PRO A 107 -13.28 7.97 -8.58
C PRO A 107 -12.31 8.54 -9.63
N ILE A 108 -12.20 9.87 -9.72
CA ILE A 108 -11.34 10.54 -10.70
C ILE A 108 -9.86 10.37 -10.36
N GLN A 109 -9.48 10.57 -9.09
CA GLN A 109 -8.11 10.28 -8.64
C GLN A 109 -7.70 8.84 -8.93
N ARG A 110 -8.61 7.89 -8.71
CA ARG A 110 -8.34 6.48 -8.97
C ARG A 110 -8.17 6.21 -10.46
N PHE A 111 -9.05 6.73 -11.32
CA PHE A 111 -8.89 6.60 -12.76
C PHE A 111 -7.56 7.19 -13.26
N LEU A 112 -7.19 8.40 -12.78
CA LEU A 112 -5.96 9.11 -13.13
C LEU A 112 -4.68 8.36 -12.76
N ILE A 113 -4.73 7.54 -11.70
CA ILE A 113 -3.61 6.70 -11.27
C ILE A 113 -3.77 5.31 -11.88
N PHE A 114 -4.66 5.03 -12.84
CA PHE A 114 -4.98 3.66 -13.26
C PHE A 114 -5.24 2.69 -12.09
N ASN A 115 -5.80 3.24 -11.02
CA ASN A 115 -6.25 2.48 -9.88
C ASN A 115 -7.64 1.91 -10.21
N CYS A 116 -7.68 0.96 -11.15
CA CYS A 116 -8.89 0.20 -11.42
C CYS A 116 -9.23 -0.64 -10.18
N ASN A 117 -10.28 -0.25 -9.47
CA ASN A 117 -10.95 -1.06 -8.46
C ASN A 117 -12.23 -1.60 -9.11
N CYS A 118 -12.10 -2.54 -10.05
CA CYS A 118 -13.24 -3.40 -10.40
C CYS A 118 -13.69 -4.02 -9.07
N PRO A 119 -14.98 -4.02 -8.71
CA PRO A 119 -15.47 -4.79 -7.54
C PRO A 119 -15.17 -6.30 -7.64
N CYS A 120 -14.72 -6.73 -8.81
CA CYS A 120 -14.25 -8.04 -9.23
C CYS A 120 -12.75 -8.28 -8.93
N TYR A 121 -11.99 -7.21 -8.61
CA TYR A 121 -10.54 -7.21 -8.54
C TYR A 121 -10.09 -6.99 -7.09
N ILE A 122 -9.90 -8.10 -6.39
CA ILE A 122 -9.38 -8.14 -5.02
C ILE A 122 -8.15 -7.24 -4.91
N ALA A 123 -8.13 -6.31 -3.96
CA ALA A 123 -6.99 -5.45 -3.68
C ALA A 123 -5.75 -6.28 -3.33
N ARG A 124 -4.95 -6.61 -4.35
CA ARG A 124 -3.61 -7.19 -4.25
C ARG A 124 -2.60 -6.10 -4.60
N PRO A 125 -2.36 -5.12 -3.72
CA PRO A 125 -1.52 -3.97 -4.01
C PRO A 125 -0.12 -4.33 -4.52
N LYS A 126 0.48 -5.44 -4.03
CA LYS A 126 1.73 -5.98 -4.59
C LYS A 126 1.59 -6.49 -6.03
N TRP A 127 0.57 -7.29 -6.32
CA TRP A 127 0.36 -7.84 -7.67
C TRP A 127 -0.04 -6.77 -8.67
N ARG A 128 -0.86 -5.81 -8.24
CA ARG A 128 -1.25 -4.64 -9.06
C ARG A 128 -0.06 -3.74 -9.34
N PHE A 129 0.78 -3.49 -8.34
CA PHE A 129 2.04 -2.79 -8.55
C PHE A 129 2.92 -3.55 -9.55
N LEU A 130 3.09 -4.87 -9.35
CA LEU A 130 3.92 -5.70 -10.21
C LEU A 130 3.39 -5.74 -11.65
N SER A 131 2.09 -5.94 -11.85
CA SER A 131 1.48 -5.98 -13.19
C SER A 131 1.63 -4.65 -13.91
N ARG A 132 1.45 -3.54 -13.20
CA ARG A 132 1.65 -2.19 -13.74
C ARG A 132 3.11 -1.94 -14.12
N MET A 133 4.06 -2.30 -13.25
CA MET A 133 5.49 -2.20 -13.55
C MET A 133 5.86 -3.04 -14.78
N ILE A 134 5.39 -4.29 -14.86
CA ILE A 134 5.63 -5.16 -16.02
C ILE A 134 5.03 -4.55 -17.28
N PHE A 135 3.78 -4.10 -17.22
CA PHE A 135 3.11 -3.47 -18.35
C PHE A 135 3.87 -2.25 -18.87
N THR A 136 4.26 -1.32 -17.97
CA THR A 136 5.02 -0.14 -18.35
C THR A 136 6.40 -0.50 -18.92
N LEU A 137 7.08 -1.51 -18.39
CA LEU A 137 8.33 -2.02 -18.96
C LEU A 137 8.14 -2.59 -20.37
N VAL A 138 7.07 -3.36 -20.60
CA VAL A 138 6.72 -3.87 -21.93
C VAL A 138 6.43 -2.70 -22.88
N THR A 139 5.69 -1.68 -22.46
CA THR A 139 5.43 -0.46 -23.24
C THR A 139 6.72 0.26 -23.62
N ILE A 140 7.66 0.44 -22.67
CA ILE A 140 8.97 1.05 -22.93
C ILE A 140 9.74 0.21 -23.96
N GLY A 141 9.78 -1.11 -23.78
CA GLY A 141 10.42 -2.03 -24.72
C GLY A 141 9.83 -1.95 -26.14
N LEU A 142 8.49 -1.90 -26.24
CA LEU A 142 7.78 -1.72 -27.51
C LEU A 142 8.13 -0.39 -28.17
N ARG A 143 8.24 0.72 -27.41
CA ARG A 143 8.65 2.02 -27.94
C ARG A 143 10.07 1.99 -28.50
N PHE A 144 11.01 1.36 -27.82
CA PHE A 144 12.36 1.16 -28.36
C PHE A 144 12.34 0.34 -29.66
N LEU A 145 11.56 -0.73 -29.70
CA LEU A 145 11.38 -1.54 -30.92
C LEU A 145 10.81 -0.71 -32.07
N VAL A 146 9.78 0.10 -31.81
CA VAL A 146 9.16 1.00 -32.79
C VAL A 146 10.17 2.03 -33.33
N ILE A 147 10.98 2.64 -32.46
CA ILE A 147 12.03 3.58 -32.85
C ILE A 147 13.03 2.89 -33.78
N ILE A 148 13.46 1.67 -33.45
CA ILE A 148 14.35 0.87 -34.30
C ILE A 148 13.70 0.59 -35.65
N LEU A 149 12.43 0.16 -35.67
CA LEU A 149 11.69 -0.14 -36.90
C LEU A 149 11.57 1.08 -37.81
N TYR A 150 11.24 2.26 -37.25
CA TYR A 150 11.21 3.50 -38.02
C TYR A 150 12.60 3.92 -38.52
N ALA A 151 13.65 3.75 -37.71
CA ALA A 151 15.03 4.04 -38.11
C ALA A 151 15.55 3.09 -39.21
N THR A 152 15.19 1.81 -39.17
CA THR A 152 15.51 0.86 -40.25
C THR A 152 14.73 1.18 -41.52
N ALA A 153 13.43 1.52 -41.40
CA ALA A 153 12.63 1.93 -42.55
C ALA A 153 13.11 3.24 -43.19
N HIS A 154 13.73 4.13 -42.38
CA HIS A 154 14.41 5.32 -42.86
C HIS A 154 15.59 4.94 -43.76
N HIS A 155 16.52 4.10 -43.30
CA HIS A 155 17.73 3.75 -44.05
C HIS A 155 17.47 3.11 -45.43
N ASP A 156 16.34 2.42 -45.60
CA ASP A 156 15.98 1.70 -46.83
C ASP A 156 15.10 2.52 -47.81
N GLY A 157 15.17 3.86 -47.83
CA GLY A 157 14.20 4.75 -48.52
C GLY A 157 14.63 5.59 -49.71
N ASN A 158 13.63 6.04 -50.50
CA ASN A 158 13.73 7.21 -51.38
C ASN A 158 13.51 8.50 -50.55
N GLU A 159 14.16 9.61 -50.93
CA GLU A 159 14.22 10.91 -50.20
C GLU A 159 12.90 11.39 -49.56
N LYS A 160 11.74 11.29 -50.24
CA LYS A 160 10.47 11.78 -49.65
C LYS A 160 9.90 10.92 -48.50
N ASN A 161 10.25 9.63 -48.44
CA ASN A 161 9.87 8.73 -47.35
C ASN A 161 10.93 8.66 -46.24
N HIS A 162 12.09 9.29 -46.47
CA HIS A 162 13.13 9.46 -45.44
C HIS A 162 12.62 10.39 -44.34
N ASP A 163 12.20 11.60 -44.69
CA ASP A 163 11.85 12.63 -43.70
C ASP A 163 10.68 12.22 -42.79
N SER A 164 9.68 11.50 -43.32
CA SER A 164 8.52 11.07 -42.53
C SER A 164 8.85 9.98 -41.51
N SER A 165 9.67 8.99 -41.89
CA SER A 165 10.06 7.89 -41.00
C SER A 165 10.96 8.37 -39.86
N GLN A 166 11.90 9.28 -40.16
CA GLN A 166 12.76 9.89 -39.13
C GLN A 166 11.93 10.73 -38.16
N SER A 167 11.00 11.54 -38.68
CA SER A 167 10.17 12.39 -37.84
C SER A 167 9.25 11.57 -36.92
N LEU A 168 8.71 10.44 -37.40
CA LEU A 168 7.95 9.48 -36.57
C LEU A 168 8.82 8.82 -35.49
N ALA A 169 10.07 8.46 -35.81
CA ALA A 169 11.01 7.92 -34.83
C ALA A 169 11.32 8.93 -33.72
N VAL A 170 11.55 10.20 -34.07
CA VAL A 170 11.79 11.29 -33.12
C VAL A 170 10.55 11.53 -32.25
N ALA A 171 9.37 11.60 -32.85
CA ALA A 171 8.11 11.79 -32.12
C ALA A 171 7.84 10.66 -31.13
N CYS A 172 8.13 9.40 -31.50
CA CYS A 172 8.06 8.27 -30.58
C CYS A 172 9.11 8.38 -29.47
N GLY A 173 10.37 8.71 -29.80
CA GLY A 173 11.47 8.90 -28.86
C GLY A 173 11.19 9.92 -27.76
N ILE A 174 10.52 11.03 -28.11
CA ILE A 174 10.12 12.09 -27.17
C ILE A 174 9.16 11.59 -26.07
N THR A 175 8.44 10.49 -26.30
CA THR A 175 7.51 9.90 -25.31
C THR A 175 8.17 8.89 -24.37
N VAL A 176 9.37 8.39 -24.70
CA VAL A 176 10.07 7.39 -23.85
C VAL A 176 10.38 7.94 -22.45
N PRO A 177 10.89 9.16 -22.27
CA PRO A 177 11.12 9.74 -20.94
C PRO A 177 9.84 9.81 -20.09
N SER A 178 8.69 10.09 -20.70
CA SER A 178 7.40 10.14 -20.01
C SER A 178 6.98 8.77 -19.48
N ALA A 179 7.17 7.69 -20.26
CA ALA A 179 6.93 6.33 -19.80
C ALA A 179 7.87 5.92 -18.65
N ILE A 180 9.16 6.31 -18.72
CA ILE A 180 10.12 6.10 -17.63
C ILE A 180 9.68 6.88 -16.37
N LEU A 181 9.20 8.11 -16.53
CA LEU A 181 8.73 8.90 -15.40
C LEU A 181 7.49 8.28 -14.76
N ILE A 182 6.54 7.74 -15.55
CA ILE A 182 5.40 6.96 -15.02
C ILE A 182 5.90 5.78 -14.18
N LEU A 183 6.87 5.01 -14.68
CA LEU A 183 7.47 3.89 -13.95
C LEU A 183 8.09 4.35 -12.61
N LEU A 184 8.80 5.48 -12.60
CA LEU A 184 9.41 6.04 -11.39
C LEU A 184 8.35 6.54 -10.40
N LEU A 185 7.27 7.16 -10.87
CA LEU A 185 6.14 7.59 -10.04
C LEU A 185 5.45 6.39 -9.39
N ASP A 186 5.25 5.31 -10.15
CA ASP A 186 4.66 4.06 -9.66
C ASP A 186 5.52 3.41 -8.59
N TYR A 187 6.82 3.33 -8.86
CA TYR A 187 7.80 2.84 -7.89
C TYR A 187 7.80 3.69 -6.62
N TYR A 188 7.78 5.02 -6.75
CA TYR A 188 7.70 5.94 -5.62
C TYR A 188 6.43 5.71 -4.80
N HIS A 189 5.27 5.57 -5.46
CA HIS A 189 3.99 5.25 -4.80
C HIS A 189 4.13 3.98 -3.94
N TYR A 190 4.64 2.91 -4.53
CA TYR A 190 4.85 1.64 -3.82
C TYR A 190 5.80 1.79 -2.63
N ARG A 191 6.88 2.57 -2.78
CA ARG A 191 7.83 2.83 -1.69
C ARG A 191 7.20 3.57 -0.52
N VAL A 192 6.36 4.58 -0.77
CA VAL A 192 5.68 5.32 0.30
C VAL A 192 4.79 4.39 1.13
N TRP A 193 4.08 3.48 0.46
CA TRP A 193 3.23 2.50 1.12
C TRP A 193 4.03 1.49 1.96
N TRP A 194 5.15 0.97 1.42
CA TRP A 194 5.96 -0.05 2.09
C TRP A 194 6.86 0.49 3.20
N HIS A 195 7.18 1.79 3.16
CA HIS A 195 7.95 2.52 4.18
C HIS A 195 7.05 3.50 4.94
N TYR A 196 5.81 3.12 5.19
CA TYR A 196 4.86 3.93 5.93
C TYR A 196 5.40 4.33 7.30
N VAL A 197 5.24 5.61 7.64
CA VAL A 197 5.64 6.20 8.93
C VAL A 197 4.49 7.07 9.43
N PRO A 198 3.96 6.85 10.65
CA PRO A 198 2.79 7.55 11.17
C PRO A 198 3.06 9.04 11.44
N SER A 199 2.01 9.83 11.62
CA SER A 199 2.13 11.28 11.90
C SER A 199 2.83 11.57 13.23
N CYS A 200 2.53 10.78 14.26
CA CYS A 200 3.11 10.89 15.60
C CYS A 200 4.63 10.64 15.66
N ASP A 201 5.24 10.09 14.61
CA ASP A 201 6.69 9.89 14.54
C ASP A 201 7.46 11.18 14.18
N GLN A 202 6.76 12.24 13.75
CA GLN A 202 7.36 13.51 13.34
C GLN A 202 7.67 14.46 14.50
N GLU A 203 7.44 14.05 15.75
CA GLU A 203 7.80 14.86 16.91
C GLU A 203 9.32 15.00 17.08
N PRO A 204 9.81 16.18 17.54
CA PRO A 204 11.25 16.48 17.68
C PRO A 204 11.97 15.57 18.69
N VAL A 205 11.24 14.77 19.48
CA VAL A 205 11.78 13.76 20.40
C VAL A 205 12.62 12.70 19.67
N CYS A 206 12.39 12.50 18.36
CA CYS A 206 13.01 11.42 17.60
C CYS A 206 14.39 11.77 17.00
N GLY A 207 14.85 13.03 17.06
CA GLY A 207 16.26 13.47 16.99
C GLY A 207 17.24 12.74 16.03
N GLY A 208 16.79 12.18 14.91
CA GLY A 208 17.63 11.37 14.02
C GLY A 208 17.97 9.96 14.52
N ARG A 209 17.31 9.47 15.58
CA ARG A 209 17.45 8.09 16.05
C ARG A 209 16.92 7.12 14.99
N ARG A 210 17.59 5.99 14.81
CA ARG A 210 17.10 4.89 13.97
C ARG A 210 16.19 4.00 14.82
N TYR A 211 15.14 3.44 14.21
CA TYR A 211 14.35 2.40 14.86
C TYR A 211 15.22 1.21 15.27
N LEU A 212 14.80 0.51 16.32
CA LEU A 212 15.44 -0.72 16.74
C LEU A 212 15.34 -1.80 15.66
N LYS A 213 16.38 -2.64 15.54
CA LYS A 213 16.41 -3.76 14.57
C LYS A 213 15.28 -4.78 14.76
N LYS A 214 14.73 -4.86 15.97
CA LYS A 214 13.59 -5.71 16.33
C LYS A 214 12.28 -5.15 15.77
N HIS A 215 12.13 -3.83 15.70
CA HIS A 215 11.00 -3.20 15.00
C HIS A 215 11.14 -3.42 13.50
N LYS A 216 10.13 -4.04 12.88
CA LYS A 216 10.17 -4.36 11.45
C LYS A 216 9.58 -3.23 10.60
N ARG A 217 8.42 -2.71 10.97
CA ARG A 217 7.79 -1.54 10.37
C ARG A 217 6.50 -1.15 11.09
N PHE A 218 6.03 0.05 10.77
CA PHE A 218 4.63 0.40 10.93
C PHE A 218 3.81 -0.20 9.78
N ILE A 219 2.70 -0.83 10.11
CA ILE A 219 1.72 -1.30 9.15
C ILE A 219 0.59 -0.27 9.10
N PRO A 220 0.23 0.24 7.92
CA PRO A 220 -0.90 1.14 7.81
C PRO A 220 -2.21 0.48 8.27
N TYR A 221 -3.00 1.19 9.09
CA TYR A 221 -4.20 0.66 9.75
C TYR A 221 -5.28 0.15 8.78
N HIS A 222 -5.43 0.77 7.61
CA HIS A 222 -6.39 0.34 6.60
C HIS A 222 -6.03 -0.99 5.92
N LEU A 223 -4.82 -1.53 6.14
CA LEU A 223 -4.48 -2.89 5.72
C LEU A 223 -4.99 -3.95 6.70
N MET A 224 -5.59 -3.55 7.82
CA MET A 224 -6.04 -4.47 8.86
C MET A 224 -7.36 -5.16 8.52
N GLY A 225 -7.54 -6.37 9.05
CA GLY A 225 -8.68 -7.25 8.79
C GLY A 225 -10.07 -6.62 9.01
N GLU A 226 -10.20 -5.60 9.87
CA GLU A 226 -11.45 -4.84 10.07
C GLU A 226 -11.98 -4.17 8.80
N HIS A 227 -11.04 -3.61 8.03
CA HIS A 227 -11.31 -2.89 6.78
C HIS A 227 -11.25 -3.82 5.57
N ARG A 228 -10.98 -5.11 5.81
CA ARG A 228 -10.96 -6.18 4.79
C ARG A 228 -12.18 -7.06 4.96
N ASN A 229 -13.29 -6.64 4.36
CA ASN A 229 -14.50 -7.46 4.33
C ASN A 229 -14.27 -8.72 3.45
N ALA A 230 -14.69 -9.89 3.94
CA ALA A 230 -14.63 -11.17 3.23
C ALA A 230 -15.34 -11.17 1.87
N MET A 231 -16.28 -10.26 1.65
CA MET A 231 -16.96 -10.07 0.36
C MET A 231 -16.29 -9.05 -0.58
N ARG A 232 -15.24 -8.33 -0.14
CA ARG A 232 -14.75 -7.14 -0.88
C ARG A 232 -13.21 -6.98 -0.94
N LEU A 233 -12.42 -7.28 0.09
CA LEU A 233 -11.05 -6.70 0.18
C LEU A 233 -9.87 -7.59 0.61
N GLY A 234 -9.94 -8.91 0.48
CA GLY A 234 -8.80 -9.76 0.88
C GLY A 234 -8.69 -11.08 0.15
N ASN A 235 -7.53 -11.72 0.29
CA ASN A 235 -7.47 -13.18 0.22
C ASN A 235 -8.51 -13.73 1.22
N GLU A 236 -9.06 -14.90 0.95
CA GLU A 236 -9.94 -15.57 1.91
C GLU A 236 -9.32 -15.52 3.32
N PRO A 237 -10.11 -15.21 4.36
CA PRO A 237 -9.66 -15.38 5.75
C PRO A 237 -9.03 -16.76 5.88
N CYS A 238 -7.94 -16.91 6.64
CA CYS A 238 -7.31 -18.23 6.71
C CYS A 238 -8.37 -19.29 7.07
N PRO A 239 -8.55 -20.33 6.23
CA PRO A 239 -9.66 -21.27 6.38
C PRO A 239 -9.46 -22.18 7.60
N ALA A 240 -8.22 -22.30 8.07
CA ALA A 240 -7.86 -23.10 9.22
C ALA A 240 -8.35 -22.45 10.53
N GLN A 241 -8.77 -23.30 11.48
CA GLN A 241 -9.16 -22.87 12.83
C GLN A 241 -8.03 -22.12 13.55
N TYR A 242 -6.77 -22.40 13.19
CA TYR A 242 -5.56 -21.70 13.64
C TYR A 242 -4.70 -21.29 12.44
N CYS A 243 -4.14 -20.08 12.47
CA CYS A 243 -3.26 -19.62 11.40
C CYS A 243 -1.89 -20.33 11.46
N ILE A 244 -1.50 -20.99 10.37
CA ILE A 244 -0.20 -21.65 10.21
C ILE A 244 0.90 -20.63 9.93
N ASP A 245 0.59 -19.56 9.20
CA ASP A 245 1.53 -18.47 8.90
C ASP A 245 1.71 -17.57 10.13
N ARG A 246 2.84 -17.74 10.81
CA ARG A 246 3.20 -16.96 12.00
C ARG A 246 3.89 -15.63 11.68
N ASN A 247 3.91 -15.20 10.41
CA ASN A 247 4.44 -13.90 10.05
C ASN A 247 3.60 -12.78 10.70
N LEU A 248 4.26 -11.89 11.45
CA LEU A 248 3.57 -10.83 12.19
C LEU A 248 2.76 -9.89 11.29
N GLU A 249 3.24 -9.62 10.07
CA GLU A 249 2.49 -8.83 9.09
C GLU A 249 1.25 -9.57 8.62
N HIS A 250 1.36 -10.87 8.36
CA HIS A 250 0.23 -11.71 8.00
C HIS A 250 -0.84 -11.65 9.10
N ILE A 251 -0.44 -11.90 10.34
CA ILE A 251 -1.35 -11.90 11.49
C ILE A 251 -2.06 -10.56 11.62
N MET A 252 -1.34 -9.44 11.57
CA MET A 252 -1.98 -8.12 11.64
C MET A 252 -2.91 -7.87 10.45
N ILE A 253 -2.47 -8.14 9.23
CA ILE A 253 -3.23 -7.83 8.01
C ILE A 253 -4.50 -8.70 7.85
N PHE A 254 -4.42 -9.99 8.17
CA PHE A 254 -5.50 -10.95 7.89
C PHE A 254 -6.34 -11.29 9.13
N HIS A 255 -5.79 -11.07 10.33
CA HIS A 255 -6.43 -11.51 11.55
C HIS A 255 -6.71 -10.40 12.56
N TYR A 256 -6.46 -9.12 12.25
CA TYR A 256 -6.70 -8.02 13.19
C TYR A 256 -8.01 -8.14 14.02
N ASN A 257 -9.12 -8.42 13.34
CA ASN A 257 -10.46 -8.53 13.93
C ASN A 257 -10.98 -9.96 14.08
N THR A 258 -10.50 -10.87 13.24
CA THR A 258 -11.04 -12.24 13.12
C THR A 258 -10.08 -13.28 13.69
N PHE A 259 -9.01 -12.84 14.36
CA PHE A 259 -8.06 -13.78 14.94
C PHE A 259 -8.76 -14.67 15.94
N ARG A 260 -8.99 -15.92 15.53
CA ARG A 260 -9.20 -17.00 16.47
C ARG A 260 -7.94 -17.08 17.32
N PRO A 261 -8.07 -17.07 18.65
CA PRO A 261 -6.91 -17.06 19.53
C PRO A 261 -5.98 -18.21 19.11
N GLN A 262 -4.68 -17.94 19.01
CA GLN A 262 -3.65 -18.96 18.72
C GLN A 262 -3.87 -20.17 19.61
N ALA A 263 -3.51 -21.38 19.24
CA ALA A 263 -3.48 -22.49 20.19
C ALA A 263 -2.83 -22.07 21.54
N ARG A 264 -3.37 -22.53 22.67
CA ARG A 264 -2.81 -22.22 24.01
C ARG A 264 -1.35 -22.66 24.07
N TRP A 265 -0.57 -22.08 24.98
CA TRP A 265 0.84 -22.44 25.08
C TRP A 265 1.06 -23.95 25.25
N SER A 266 0.30 -24.59 26.15
CA SER A 266 0.26 -26.04 26.36
C SER A 266 0.01 -26.83 25.06
N GLU A 267 -0.90 -26.36 24.21
CA GLU A 267 -1.20 -26.98 22.91
C GLU A 267 -0.05 -26.76 21.90
N VAL A 268 0.55 -25.56 21.87
CA VAL A 268 1.70 -25.26 21.01
C VAL A 268 2.93 -26.08 21.38
N ARG A 269 3.17 -26.28 22.68
CA ARG A 269 4.29 -27.09 23.20
C ARG A 269 4.15 -28.57 22.86
N GLN A 270 2.92 -29.09 22.77
CA GLN A 270 2.70 -30.49 22.38
C GLN A 270 2.99 -30.74 20.90
N ILE A 271 2.87 -29.72 20.05
CA ILE A 271 3.09 -29.82 18.60
C ILE A 271 4.57 -29.57 18.27
N ASN A 272 5.22 -28.67 19.00
CA ASN A 272 6.62 -28.35 18.83
C ASN A 272 7.43 -29.02 19.95
N ASP A 273 8.08 -30.15 19.66
CA ASP A 273 8.91 -30.95 20.58
C ASP A 273 10.04 -30.19 21.30
N ASN A 274 10.26 -28.91 21.01
CA ASN A 274 11.21 -28.05 21.69
C ASN A 274 10.50 -27.15 22.72
N HIS A 275 10.81 -27.34 24.00
CA HIS A 275 10.33 -26.54 25.14
C HIS A 275 10.72 -25.05 25.09
N LEU A 276 11.48 -24.60 24.08
CA LEU A 276 11.90 -23.22 23.82
C LEU A 276 11.19 -22.62 22.61
N GLY A 277 9.87 -22.79 22.53
CA GLY A 277 9.07 -22.30 21.40
C GLY A 277 8.90 -20.77 21.39
N THR A 278 8.73 -20.22 20.19
CA THR A 278 8.27 -18.84 20.01
C THR A 278 6.74 -18.79 20.01
N TYR A 279 6.20 -17.66 20.44
CA TYR A 279 4.77 -17.39 20.53
C TYR A 279 4.47 -15.97 20.08
N VAL A 280 3.29 -15.73 19.53
CA VAL A 280 2.91 -14.39 19.10
C VAL A 280 2.09 -13.72 20.20
N GLY A 281 2.51 -12.54 20.62
CA GLY A 281 1.84 -11.73 21.63
C GLY A 281 1.30 -10.43 21.07
N PHE A 282 0.18 -9.97 21.62
CA PHE A 282 -0.40 -8.67 21.30
C PHE A 282 -0.31 -7.72 22.47
N HIS A 283 0.08 -6.48 22.20
CA HIS A 283 0.15 -5.42 23.18
C HIS A 283 -0.54 -4.17 22.64
N ARG A 284 -1.35 -3.49 23.47
CA ARG A 284 -2.02 -2.25 23.08
C ARG A 284 -1.61 -1.12 24.01
N THR A 285 -1.27 0.03 23.43
CA THR A 285 -0.79 1.20 24.15
C THR A 285 -1.18 2.49 23.41
N SER A 286 -0.76 3.65 23.94
CA SER A 286 -0.96 4.92 23.24
C SER A 286 -0.06 5.03 22.00
N PRO A 287 -0.45 5.78 20.96
CA PRO A 287 0.39 6.02 19.79
C PRO A 287 1.79 6.55 20.13
N ALA A 288 1.90 7.50 21.06
CA ALA A 288 3.18 8.05 21.49
C ALA A 288 4.06 6.99 22.16
N ALA A 289 3.48 6.14 23.02
CA ALA A 289 4.22 5.05 23.64
C ALA A 289 4.66 3.99 22.63
N ALA A 290 3.83 3.67 21.63
CA ALA A 290 4.20 2.73 20.57
C ALA A 290 5.36 3.24 19.71
N VAL A 291 5.34 4.55 19.36
CA VAL A 291 6.47 5.21 18.69
C VAL A 291 7.71 5.16 19.57
N SER A 292 7.59 5.49 20.86
CA SER A 292 8.72 5.38 21.80
C SER A 292 9.31 3.96 21.81
N ILE A 293 8.48 2.91 21.92
CA ILE A 293 8.92 1.51 21.90
C ILE A 293 9.69 1.18 20.62
N ALA A 294 9.29 1.73 19.46
CA ALA A 294 10.01 1.53 18.20
C ALA A 294 11.47 2.05 18.25
N TYR A 295 11.74 3.06 19.08
CA TYR A 295 13.08 3.62 19.29
C TYR A 295 13.82 3.06 20.52
N THR A 296 13.11 2.75 21.60
CA THR A 296 13.70 2.50 22.93
C THR A 296 13.45 1.10 23.50
N ASP A 297 12.75 0.23 22.76
CA ASP A 297 12.35 -1.13 23.15
C ASP A 297 11.22 -1.12 24.19
N PHE A 298 10.63 -2.30 24.42
CA PHE A 298 9.71 -2.52 25.51
C PHE A 298 10.45 -2.37 26.85
N GLN A 299 9.78 -1.70 27.78
CA GLN A 299 10.25 -1.50 29.14
C GLN A 299 9.47 -2.39 30.10
N LEU A 300 10.13 -2.84 31.16
CA LEU A 300 9.50 -3.66 32.19
C LEU A 300 8.51 -2.82 33.00
N SER A 301 7.33 -3.37 33.24
CA SER A 301 6.40 -2.81 34.21
C SER A 301 6.82 -3.24 35.61
N LEU A 302 7.42 -2.32 36.37
CA LEU A 302 7.95 -2.54 37.72
C LEU A 302 7.10 -1.88 38.81
N LYS A 303 5.91 -1.38 38.47
CA LYS A 303 5.04 -0.64 39.40
C LYS A 303 3.77 -1.43 39.72
N ARG A 304 3.58 -1.79 40.99
CA ARG A 304 2.35 -2.45 41.47
C ARG A 304 1.14 -1.49 41.43
N PRO A 305 -0.09 -2.01 41.28
CA PRO A 305 -0.47 -3.42 41.15
C PRO A 305 -0.24 -3.98 39.72
N GLN A 306 0.17 -5.25 39.62
CA GLN A 306 0.37 -5.97 38.35
C GLN A 306 -0.19 -7.39 38.50
N MET A 307 -1.07 -7.81 37.58
CA MET A 307 -1.84 -9.06 37.72
C MET A 307 -0.96 -10.32 37.69
N LEU A 308 0.10 -10.30 36.87
CA LEU A 308 1.03 -11.42 36.67
C LEU A 308 2.45 -11.07 37.18
N GLY A 309 2.53 -10.19 38.17
CA GLY A 309 3.80 -9.69 38.72
C GLY A 309 4.52 -8.73 37.78
N PHE A 310 5.79 -8.42 38.05
CA PHE A 310 6.55 -7.55 37.18
C PHE A 310 6.86 -8.18 35.83
N GLY A 311 6.92 -7.37 34.77
CA GLY A 311 7.32 -7.83 33.43
C GLY A 311 6.68 -7.08 32.28
N ILE A 312 6.71 -7.68 31.09
CA ILE A 312 6.11 -7.15 29.86
C ILE A 312 4.89 -8.00 29.49
N TYR A 313 3.75 -7.34 29.37
CA TYR A 313 2.46 -7.99 29.24
C TYR A 313 2.01 -8.08 27.79
N PHE A 314 1.57 -9.28 27.41
CA PHE A 314 0.94 -9.57 26.14
C PHE A 314 -0.38 -10.29 26.35
N ALA A 315 -1.32 -10.06 25.44
CA ALA A 315 -2.52 -10.87 25.30
C ALA A 315 -2.31 -11.91 24.21
N ARG A 316 -3.00 -13.04 24.32
CA ARG A 316 -3.09 -14.08 23.28
C ARG A 316 -3.88 -13.63 22.05
N SER A 317 -4.81 -12.68 22.22
CA SER A 317 -5.70 -12.17 21.18
C SER A 317 -5.69 -10.64 21.11
N ILE A 318 -5.93 -10.09 19.93
CA ILE A 318 -6.06 -8.63 19.73
C ILE A 318 -7.31 -8.10 20.43
N TYR A 319 -8.43 -8.83 20.34
CA TYR A 319 -9.72 -8.43 20.89
C TYR A 319 -9.63 -8.07 22.39
N HIS A 320 -8.92 -8.86 23.20
CA HIS A 320 -8.78 -8.56 24.63
C HIS A 320 -7.78 -7.47 24.98
N THR A 321 -6.99 -6.99 24.01
CA THR A 321 -6.22 -5.78 24.22
C THR A 321 -7.07 -4.51 24.16
N MET A 322 -8.29 -4.57 23.60
CA MET A 322 -9.20 -3.41 23.44
C MET A 322 -9.62 -2.77 24.78
N GLY A 323 -9.62 -3.53 25.87
CA GLY A 323 -9.95 -3.02 27.21
C GLY A 323 -8.76 -2.43 27.98
N LYS A 324 -7.52 -2.64 27.54
CA LYS A 324 -6.29 -2.28 28.28
C LYS A 324 -5.79 -0.86 28.00
N ALA A 325 -5.93 -0.40 26.77
CA ALA A 325 -5.92 1.02 26.45
C ALA A 325 -7.38 1.50 26.39
N ARG A 326 -7.67 2.79 26.58
CA ARG A 326 -9.04 3.33 26.49
C ARG A 326 -9.60 3.12 25.07
N ARG A 327 -10.16 1.94 24.79
CA ARG A 327 -10.83 1.45 23.55
C ARG A 327 -10.03 1.53 22.23
N GLU A 328 -9.22 2.55 22.00
CA GLU A 328 -8.52 2.84 20.75
C GLU A 328 -7.06 3.33 21.01
N GLY A 329 -6.14 3.17 20.06
CA GLY A 329 -4.73 3.57 20.19
C GLY A 329 -3.78 2.93 19.17
N ALA A 330 -2.76 2.24 19.67
CA ALA A 330 -1.77 1.52 18.87
C ALA A 330 -1.68 0.06 19.30
N VAL A 331 -1.61 -0.84 18.33
CA VAL A 331 -1.48 -2.29 18.55
C VAL A 331 -0.11 -2.75 18.06
N ILE A 332 0.59 -3.50 18.91
CA ILE A 332 1.87 -4.12 18.63
C ILE A 332 1.67 -5.63 18.59
N CYS A 333 2.13 -6.26 17.52
CA CYS A 333 2.19 -7.71 17.38
C CYS A 333 3.65 -8.12 17.42
N ALA A 334 3.99 -8.99 18.37
CA ALA A 334 5.36 -9.35 18.69
C ALA A 334 5.57 -10.86 18.61
N GLU A 335 6.73 -11.27 18.10
CA GLU A 335 7.22 -12.65 18.26
C GLU A 335 8.08 -12.72 19.52
N VAL A 336 7.70 -13.61 20.43
CA VAL A 336 8.24 -13.70 21.78
C VAL A 336 8.78 -15.11 22.01
N LEU A 337 10.00 -15.21 22.52
CA LEU A 337 10.58 -16.45 23.02
C LEU A 337 10.03 -16.72 24.42
N MET A 338 9.23 -17.77 24.56
CA MET A 338 8.51 -18.03 25.81
C MET A 338 9.39 -18.63 26.91
N GLY A 339 10.43 -19.38 26.55
CA GLY A 339 11.34 -20.00 27.51
C GLY A 339 10.63 -20.99 28.45
N GLU A 340 11.08 -21.06 29.70
CA GLU A 340 10.40 -21.84 30.74
C GLU A 340 9.10 -21.14 31.18
N VAL A 341 7.97 -21.77 30.86
CA VAL A 341 6.64 -21.20 31.12
C VAL A 341 5.96 -21.89 32.28
N ARG A 342 5.43 -21.09 33.21
CA ARG A 342 4.44 -21.55 34.19
C ARG A 342 3.04 -21.12 33.75
N GLU A 343 2.20 -22.10 33.43
CA GLU A 343 0.77 -21.87 33.24
C GLU A 343 0.07 -21.81 34.60
N ILE A 344 -0.75 -20.78 34.81
CA ILE A 344 -1.49 -20.57 36.05
C ILE A 344 -2.98 -20.31 35.76
N GLU A 345 -3.81 -20.59 36.76
CA GLU A 345 -5.25 -20.27 36.74
C GLU A 345 -5.62 -19.21 37.77
N ASN A 346 -6.91 -18.82 37.82
CA ASN A 346 -7.40 -17.73 38.67
C ASN A 346 -7.07 -17.90 40.16
N ALA A 347 -7.05 -19.14 40.65
CA ALA A 347 -6.72 -19.44 42.05
C ALA A 347 -5.27 -19.12 42.42
N GLU A 348 -4.35 -19.09 41.44
CA GLU A 348 -2.92 -18.85 41.65
C GLU A 348 -2.53 -17.38 41.42
N LEU A 349 -3.44 -16.54 40.90
CA LEU A 349 -3.17 -15.11 40.70
C LEU A 349 -2.66 -14.39 41.97
N PRO A 350 -3.20 -14.63 43.18
CA PRO A 350 -2.68 -13.99 44.38
C PRO A 350 -1.22 -14.32 44.68
N PHE A 351 -0.75 -15.52 44.31
CA PHE A 351 0.64 -15.92 44.51
C PHE A 351 1.59 -15.13 43.58
N VAL A 352 1.20 -14.96 42.32
CA VAL A 352 2.02 -14.29 41.29
C VAL A 352 1.93 -12.77 41.39
N SER A 353 0.75 -12.22 41.68
CA SER A 353 0.55 -10.76 41.78
C SER A 353 1.19 -10.16 43.04
N ASN A 354 1.28 -10.93 44.13
CA ASN A 354 1.86 -10.46 45.39
C ASN A 354 3.33 -10.84 45.56
N SER A 355 3.83 -11.85 44.83
CA SER A 355 5.23 -12.28 44.87
C SER A 355 5.83 -12.40 43.47
N ASP A 356 6.99 -11.79 43.28
CA ASP A 356 7.76 -11.90 42.03
C ASP A 356 8.69 -13.12 42.04
N LEU A 357 8.45 -14.09 42.94
CA LEU A 357 9.29 -15.28 43.14
C LEU A 357 9.40 -16.15 41.88
N TRP A 358 8.41 -16.07 40.99
CA TRP A 358 8.44 -16.81 39.73
C TRP A 358 9.61 -16.41 38.83
N TRP A 359 10.14 -15.19 38.95
CA TRP A 359 11.29 -14.71 38.17
C TRP A 359 12.55 -15.55 38.37
N MET A 360 12.66 -16.25 39.51
CA MET A 360 13.81 -17.09 39.82
C MET A 360 13.81 -18.41 39.05
N THR A 361 12.65 -18.87 38.59
CA THR A 361 12.47 -20.22 38.04
C THR A 361 11.95 -20.20 36.62
N TYR A 362 11.12 -19.21 36.27
CA TYR A 362 10.41 -19.18 34.99
C TYR A 362 10.78 -17.92 34.19
N ASP A 363 10.74 -18.04 32.88
CA ASP A 363 10.92 -16.92 31.94
C ASP A 363 9.60 -16.21 31.67
N THR A 364 8.48 -16.94 31.75
CA THR A 364 7.15 -16.45 31.42
C THR A 364 6.09 -17.03 32.35
N ILE A 365 5.16 -16.17 32.78
CA ILE A 365 3.89 -16.60 33.36
C ILE A 365 2.82 -16.53 32.28
N TYR A 366 2.11 -17.62 32.08
CA TYR A 366 0.96 -17.69 31.19
C TYR A 366 -0.31 -17.88 32.02
N TYR A 367 -1.19 -16.89 32.01
CA TYR A 367 -2.48 -16.96 32.67
C TYR A 367 -3.54 -17.50 31.73
N ARG A 368 -4.13 -18.62 32.16
CA ARG A 368 -5.18 -19.32 31.44
C ARG A 368 -6.53 -18.90 32.01
N HIS A 369 -7.26 -18.09 31.25
CA HIS A 369 -8.56 -17.61 31.71
C HIS A 369 -9.56 -18.78 31.73
N PRO A 370 -10.32 -18.97 32.82
CA PRO A 370 -11.09 -20.18 33.06
C PRO A 370 -12.26 -20.37 32.07
N THR A 371 -12.91 -19.28 31.66
CA THR A 371 -14.17 -19.32 30.90
C THR A 371 -14.08 -18.69 29.51
N ASP A 372 -13.01 -17.97 29.20
CA ASP A 372 -12.89 -17.19 27.98
C ASP A 372 -11.45 -17.23 27.49
N PRO A 373 -11.10 -18.20 26.62
CA PRO A 373 -9.74 -18.39 26.12
C PRO A 373 -9.15 -17.15 25.42
N ASN A 374 -10.00 -16.21 24.98
CA ASN A 374 -9.53 -14.99 24.35
C ASN A 374 -8.88 -14.02 25.35
N ARG A 375 -9.22 -14.17 26.65
CA ARG A 375 -8.66 -13.41 27.79
C ARG A 375 -7.37 -13.98 28.35
N ASP A 376 -6.80 -15.01 27.73
CA ASP A 376 -5.50 -15.51 28.14
C ASP A 376 -4.44 -14.40 27.96
N GLU A 377 -3.59 -14.23 28.96
CA GLU A 377 -2.54 -13.23 29.01
C GLU A 377 -1.23 -13.90 29.40
N PHE A 378 -0.11 -13.30 29.01
CA PHE A 378 1.18 -13.76 29.48
C PHE A 378 2.12 -12.58 29.77
N CYS A 379 2.99 -12.80 30.73
CA CYS A 379 3.96 -11.84 31.22
C CYS A 379 5.36 -12.44 31.08
N ILE A 380 6.21 -11.76 30.32
CA ILE A 380 7.61 -12.14 30.15
C ILE A 380 8.52 -11.31 31.05
N LYS A 381 9.61 -11.90 31.54
CA LYS A 381 10.53 -11.22 32.47
C LYS A 381 11.50 -10.25 31.81
N SER A 382 11.74 -10.36 30.50
CA SER A 382 12.76 -9.55 29.81
C SER A 382 12.36 -9.15 28.38
N ASN A 383 12.76 -7.95 27.97
CA ASN A 383 12.63 -7.50 26.57
C ASN A 383 13.55 -8.27 25.60
N THR A 384 14.56 -8.99 26.10
CA THR A 384 15.43 -9.85 25.28
C THR A 384 14.66 -11.04 24.70
N GLN A 385 13.56 -11.45 25.34
CA GLN A 385 12.65 -12.48 24.83
C GLN A 385 11.85 -11.99 23.62
N ILE A 386 11.74 -10.69 23.40
CA ILE A 386 11.04 -10.14 22.23
C ILE A 386 12.01 -10.14 21.04
N LEU A 387 11.73 -10.98 20.05
CA LEU A 387 12.59 -11.17 18.88
C LEU A 387 12.37 -10.09 17.83
N LYS A 388 11.11 -9.76 17.55
CA LYS A 388 10.70 -8.73 16.59
C LYS A 388 9.24 -8.33 16.77
N TRP A 389 8.87 -7.17 16.26
CA TRP A 389 7.49 -6.69 16.28
C TRP A 389 7.14 -5.79 15.09
N VAL A 390 5.84 -5.67 14.85
CA VAL A 390 5.21 -4.70 13.94
C VAL A 390 4.21 -3.86 14.72
N ILE A 391 3.97 -2.63 14.27
CA ILE A 391 3.08 -1.68 14.96
C ILE A 391 2.01 -1.19 14.00
N VAL A 392 0.78 -1.08 14.49
CA VAL A 392 -0.33 -0.42 13.81
C VAL A 392 -0.81 0.74 14.67
N ILE A 393 -0.88 1.94 14.10
CA ILE A 393 -1.50 3.11 14.73
C ILE A 393 -2.88 3.29 14.12
N GLU A 394 -3.93 3.26 14.95
CA GLU A 394 -5.30 3.32 14.46
C GLU A 394 -5.66 4.70 13.85
N GLN A 395 -6.57 4.69 12.88
CA GLN A 395 -6.94 5.87 12.08
C GLN A 395 -7.25 7.13 12.90
N PRO A 396 -8.01 7.09 14.01
CA PRO A 396 -8.34 8.30 14.78
C PRO A 396 -7.09 9.04 15.30
N TYR A 397 -5.96 8.34 15.43
CA TYR A 397 -4.72 8.86 15.99
C TYR A 397 -3.67 9.16 14.94
N ASP A 398 -3.83 8.66 13.72
CA ASP A 398 -2.89 8.89 12.64
C ASP A 398 -3.52 9.74 11.53
N THR A 399 -3.36 11.05 11.68
CA THR A 399 -3.87 12.03 10.72
C THR A 399 -3.39 11.80 9.28
N LYS A 400 -2.25 11.12 9.07
CA LYS A 400 -1.75 10.76 7.73
C LYS A 400 -2.69 9.81 6.99
N VAL A 401 -3.39 8.91 7.70
CA VAL A 401 -4.34 7.97 7.09
C VAL A 401 -5.40 8.74 6.31
N THR A 402 -6.02 9.74 6.95
CA THR A 402 -7.03 10.59 6.31
C THR A 402 -6.40 11.59 5.34
N GLN A 403 -5.31 12.27 5.73
CA GLN A 403 -4.67 13.29 4.90
C GLN A 403 -4.15 12.75 3.56
N TYR A 404 -3.75 11.49 3.51
CA TYR A 404 -3.23 10.84 2.31
C TYR A 404 -4.29 10.00 1.59
N GLY A 405 -5.54 10.04 2.05
CA GLY A 405 -6.64 9.29 1.44
C GLY A 405 -6.43 7.78 1.49
N LEU A 406 -5.63 7.27 2.43
CA LEU A 406 -5.29 5.85 2.50
C LEU A 406 -6.52 5.01 2.87
N ASN A 407 -7.43 5.55 3.69
CA ASN A 407 -8.74 4.94 3.90
C ASN A 407 -9.47 4.66 2.56
N THR A 408 -9.24 5.50 1.56
CA THR A 408 -9.95 5.45 0.28
C THR A 408 -9.12 4.91 -0.87
N GLU A 409 -7.87 4.54 -0.64
CA GLU A 409 -7.07 3.86 -1.65
C GLU A 409 -7.45 2.36 -1.73
N TYR A 410 -7.84 1.80 -0.59
CA TYR A 410 -8.27 0.40 -0.45
C TYR A 410 -9.77 0.24 -0.31
N ASP A 411 -10.55 1.33 -0.30
CA ASP A 411 -11.99 1.21 -0.45
C ASP A 411 -12.29 0.63 -1.84
N ASP A 412 -12.84 -0.58 -1.88
CA ASP A 412 -13.64 -1.02 -3.02
C ASP A 412 -14.84 -0.09 -3.08
N THR A 413 -14.74 0.96 -3.91
CA THR A 413 -15.97 1.45 -4.49
C THR A 413 -16.43 0.28 -5.31
N GLN A 414 -17.54 -0.35 -4.93
CA GLN A 414 -18.41 -0.87 -5.94
C GLN A 414 -18.51 0.28 -6.95
N CYS A 415 -17.98 0.10 -8.16
CA CYS A 415 -18.65 0.74 -9.27
C CYS A 415 -20.08 0.25 -9.07
N GLU A 416 -20.96 1.12 -8.56
CA GLU A 416 -22.38 0.95 -8.81
C GLU A 416 -22.42 0.94 -10.33
N CYS A 417 -22.32 -0.26 -10.91
CA CYS A 417 -22.57 -0.45 -12.31
C CYS A 417 -24.01 0.03 -12.47
N ILE A 418 -24.16 1.22 -13.04
CA ILE A 418 -25.43 1.67 -13.59
C ILE A 418 -25.85 0.66 -14.65
#